data_AF-A0A2N0X7P9-F1
#
_entry.id   AF-A0A2N0X7P9-F1
#
_cell.length_a   1.000
_cell.length_b   1.000
_cell.length_c   1.000
_cell.angle_alpha   90.00
_cell.angle_beta   90.00
_cell.angle_gamma   90.00
#
_symmetry.space_group_name_H-M   'P 1'
#
loop_
_entity.id
_entity.type
_entity.pdbx_description
1 polymer ?
#
loop_
_entity_poly.entity_id
_entity_poly.type
_entity_poly.pdbx_seq_one_letter_code
_entity_poly.pdbx_strand_id
1 'polypeptide(L)'
;MLLSVLYIVGITAEAVTAALSAGRQKMDVFGVVMVACMTALGGGVVRDVLLNNYPLTWVEHPIYLIIVMVAALVTISLSFLMHYFRVLFLVLDAVGLATFSVLGTRIALELGHGFVIATVSSVVTGVAGGILRDLMSDRMPLVFANELYASISVLVTVTYMGLLQVGVTEHWVVIAALVIGFGARCLAIYYDKGLPVFEYLGRDQPIDPRVRLSYHLLRRGWRSARRRSGYDAARYALLNRQAGRHHRKPKNGDIQWSLDVELDAKKRRKHAREPRDRVQVWPPKKARKKAPSGE
;
A
#
# COMPACT_ATOMS: atom_id res chain seq x y z
N MET A 1 18.10 7.49 28.87
CA MET A 1 18.18 6.06 29.27
C MET A 1 17.36 5.17 28.35
N LEU A 2 16.02 5.25 28.33
CA LEU A 2 15.18 4.37 27.47
C LEU A 2 15.57 4.42 25.98
N LEU A 3 15.68 5.60 25.39
CA LEU A 3 16.05 5.72 23.97
C LEU A 3 17.43 5.17 23.65
N SER A 4 18.41 5.36 24.53
CA SER A 4 19.78 4.89 24.32
C SER A 4 19.79 3.37 24.28
N VAL A 5 19.01 2.72 25.17
CA VAL A 5 18.81 1.27 25.14
C VAL A 5 18.13 0.84 23.85
N LEU A 6 17.04 1.52 23.44
CA LEU A 6 16.37 1.22 22.19
C LEU A 6 17.30 1.38 20.98
N TYR A 7 18.11 2.44 20.96
CA TYR A 7 19.09 2.67 19.90
C TYR A 7 20.10 1.52 19.82
N ILE A 8 20.66 1.08 20.95
CA ILE A 8 21.59 -0.06 21.02
C ILE A 8 20.92 -1.36 20.53
N VAL A 9 19.67 -1.60 20.94
CA VAL A 9 18.90 -2.77 20.48
C VAL A 9 18.64 -2.69 18.98
N GLY A 10 18.26 -1.53 18.46
CA GLY A 10 18.01 -1.29 17.04
C GLY A 10 19.25 -1.51 16.18
N ILE A 11 20.38 -0.85 16.51
CA ILE A 11 21.63 -1.00 15.75
C ILE A 11 22.16 -2.44 15.83
N THR A 12 21.96 -3.14 16.94
CA THR A 12 22.38 -4.54 17.10
C THR A 12 21.51 -5.48 16.28
N ALA A 13 20.17 -5.32 16.33
CA ALA A 13 19.25 -6.10 15.51
C ALA A 13 19.55 -5.94 14.01
N GLU A 14 19.83 -4.71 13.58
CA GLU A 14 20.12 -4.38 12.18
C GLU A 14 21.51 -4.82 11.74
N ALA A 15 22.50 -4.78 12.65
CA ALA A 15 23.81 -5.38 12.40
C ALA A 15 23.71 -6.90 12.18
N VAL A 16 22.88 -7.58 12.97
CA VAL A 16 22.65 -9.03 12.84
C VAL A 16 21.93 -9.34 11.53
N THR A 17 20.85 -8.62 11.17
CA THR A 17 20.13 -8.85 9.91
C THR A 17 21.02 -8.60 8.69
N ALA A 18 21.85 -7.55 8.75
CA ALA A 18 22.83 -7.23 7.72
C ALA A 18 23.90 -8.32 7.58
N ALA A 19 24.48 -8.76 8.69
CA ALA A 19 25.50 -9.80 8.68
C ALA A 19 24.96 -11.13 8.16
N LEU A 20 23.71 -11.48 8.50
CA LEU A 20 23.02 -12.65 7.96
C LEU A 20 22.77 -12.52 6.45
N SER A 21 22.41 -11.33 5.95
CA SER A 21 22.23 -11.11 4.51
C SER A 21 23.55 -11.23 3.75
N ALA A 22 24.61 -10.57 4.25
CA ALA A 22 25.94 -10.58 3.65
C ALA A 22 26.59 -11.98 3.66
N GLY A 23 26.40 -12.75 4.74
CA GLY A 23 26.89 -14.13 4.84
C GLY A 23 26.29 -15.05 3.76
N ARG A 24 25.04 -14.82 3.36
CA ARG A 24 24.40 -15.58 2.26
C ARG A 24 25.00 -15.26 0.89
N GLN A 25 25.62 -14.09 0.74
CA GLN A 25 26.29 -13.68 -0.50
C GLN A 25 27.79 -14.04 -0.51
N LYS A 26 28.26 -14.83 0.46
CA LYS A 26 29.66 -15.29 0.56
C LYS A 26 30.67 -14.11 0.58
N MET A 27 30.28 -13.00 1.21
CA MET A 27 31.18 -11.87 1.44
C MET A 27 32.28 -12.24 2.45
N ASP A 28 33.44 -11.60 2.34
CA ASP A 28 34.51 -11.71 3.31
C ASP A 28 34.14 -11.03 4.65
N VAL A 29 34.91 -11.31 5.71
CA VAL A 29 34.61 -10.77 7.05
C VAL A 29 34.56 -9.25 7.04
N PHE A 30 35.45 -8.61 6.27
CA PHE A 30 35.46 -7.15 6.11
C PHE A 30 34.17 -6.66 5.44
N GLY A 31 33.76 -7.27 4.32
CA GLY A 31 32.51 -6.95 3.66
C GLY A 31 31.30 -7.11 4.56
N VAL A 32 31.23 -8.19 5.36
CA VAL A 32 30.14 -8.42 6.32
C VAL A 32 30.08 -7.31 7.38
N VAL A 33 31.22 -6.95 7.97
CA VAL A 33 31.29 -5.88 8.98
C VAL A 33 30.92 -4.52 8.37
N MET A 34 31.39 -4.22 7.16
CA MET A 34 31.05 -2.99 6.45
C MET A 34 29.56 -2.88 6.16
N VAL A 35 28.93 -3.93 5.64
CA VAL A 35 27.48 -3.96 5.38
C VAL A 35 26.70 -3.80 6.68
N ALA A 36 27.14 -4.41 7.78
CA ALA A 36 26.52 -4.25 9.10
C ALA A 36 26.60 -2.80 9.60
N CYS A 37 27.77 -2.16 9.52
CA CYS A 37 27.95 -0.75 9.88
C CYS A 37 27.06 0.17 9.03
N MET A 38 27.05 -0.02 7.72
CA MET A 38 26.23 0.78 6.80
C MET A 38 24.74 0.59 7.04
N THR A 39 24.29 -0.62 7.35
CA THR A 39 22.87 -0.90 7.62
C THR A 39 22.42 -0.31 8.95
N ALA A 40 23.17 -0.62 10.02
CA ALA A 40 22.78 -0.26 11.38
C ALA A 40 22.87 1.25 11.64
N LEU A 41 23.87 1.93 11.08
CA LEU A 41 24.09 3.37 11.30
C LEU A 41 23.59 4.23 10.15
N GLY A 42 23.51 3.68 8.92
CA GLY A 42 23.20 4.45 7.72
C GLY A 42 21.83 5.11 7.75
N GLY A 43 20.82 4.47 8.35
CA GLY A 43 19.49 5.09 8.50
C GLY A 43 19.53 6.39 9.31
N GLY A 44 20.26 6.37 10.44
CA GLY A 44 20.48 7.56 11.27
C GLY A 44 21.29 8.63 10.54
N VAL A 45 22.35 8.23 9.81
CA VAL A 45 23.17 9.17 9.02
C VAL A 45 22.34 9.86 7.94
N VAL A 46 21.55 9.11 7.17
CA VAL A 46 20.71 9.70 6.12
C VAL A 46 19.71 10.68 6.73
N ARG A 47 19.05 10.34 7.84
CA ARG A 47 18.16 11.25 8.57
C ARG A 47 18.91 12.52 9.01
N ASP A 48 20.01 12.36 9.71
CA ASP A 48 20.73 13.47 10.33
C ASP A 48 21.28 14.43 9.29
N VAL A 49 21.80 13.93 8.18
CA VAL A 49 22.23 14.75 7.03
C VAL A 49 21.05 15.51 6.43
N LEU A 50 19.90 14.86 6.22
CA LEU A 50 18.71 15.48 5.63
C LEU A 50 18.10 16.57 6.53
N LEU A 51 18.15 16.38 7.85
CA LEU A 51 17.63 17.34 8.83
C LEU A 51 18.68 18.35 9.30
N ASN A 52 19.89 18.31 8.73
CA ASN A 52 21.03 19.13 9.15
C ASN A 52 21.33 19.02 10.67
N ASN A 53 21.22 17.81 11.21
CA ASN A 53 21.45 17.47 12.61
C ASN A 53 22.88 16.93 12.79
N TYR A 54 23.78 17.76 13.30
CA TYR A 54 25.18 17.41 13.54
C TYR A 54 25.59 17.71 14.99
N PRO A 55 26.57 16.97 15.56
CA PRO A 55 27.34 15.88 14.95
C PRO A 55 26.54 14.58 14.78
N LEU A 56 27.00 13.69 13.89
CA LEU A 56 26.37 12.37 13.70
C LEU A 56 26.53 11.54 14.97
N THR A 57 25.48 10.81 15.38
CA THR A 57 25.46 10.07 16.66
C THR A 57 26.63 9.11 16.85
N TRP A 58 27.09 8.44 15.78
CA TRP A 58 28.21 7.50 15.85
C TRP A 58 29.59 8.19 15.87
N VAL A 59 29.67 9.43 15.37
CA VAL A 59 30.89 10.27 15.44
C VAL A 59 31.04 10.81 16.86
N GLU A 60 29.94 11.26 17.46
CA GLU A 60 29.92 11.71 18.86
C GLU A 60 30.15 10.56 19.83
N HIS A 61 29.64 9.37 19.52
CA HIS A 61 29.75 8.18 20.35
C HIS A 61 30.30 6.98 19.56
N PRO A 62 31.63 6.87 19.41
CA PRO A 62 32.29 5.80 18.65
C PRO A 62 32.00 4.38 19.17
N ILE A 63 31.55 4.26 20.43
CA ILE A 63 31.16 3.00 21.04
C ILE A 63 30.07 2.26 20.25
N TYR A 64 29.17 2.99 19.58
CA TYR A 64 28.12 2.38 18.76
C TYR A 64 28.68 1.63 17.55
N LEU A 65 29.76 2.14 16.97
CA LEU A 65 30.46 1.48 15.87
C LEU A 65 31.08 0.16 16.36
N ILE A 66 31.71 0.17 17.54
CA ILE A 66 32.27 -1.02 18.17
C ILE A 66 31.18 -2.07 18.44
N ILE A 67 30.02 -1.66 18.98
CA ILE A 67 28.89 -2.56 19.23
C ILE A 67 28.44 -3.25 17.94
N VAL A 68 28.31 -2.49 16.84
CA VAL A 68 27.90 -3.03 15.54
C VAL A 68 28.95 -4.01 14.99
N MET A 69 30.24 -3.68 15.08
CA MET A 69 31.32 -4.59 14.66
C MET A 69 31.30 -5.90 15.45
N VAL A 70 31.16 -5.82 16.78
CA VAL A 70 31.10 -7.00 17.65
C VAL A 70 29.86 -7.84 17.31
N ALA A 71 28.69 -7.21 17.14
CA ALA A 71 27.46 -7.90 16.76
C ALA A 71 27.61 -8.64 15.41
N ALA A 72 28.25 -8.01 14.42
CA ALA A 72 28.53 -8.65 13.13
C ALA A 72 29.46 -9.86 13.27
N LEU A 73 30.58 -9.73 14.00
CA LEU A 73 31.55 -10.81 14.22
C LEU A 73 30.93 -12.00 14.98
N VAL A 74 30.12 -11.72 16.00
CA VAL A 74 29.35 -12.73 16.72
C VAL A 74 28.39 -13.44 15.75
N THR A 75 27.69 -12.69 14.90
CA THR A 75 26.75 -13.26 13.92
C THR A 75 27.47 -14.20 12.93
N ILE A 76 28.67 -13.83 12.45
CA ILE A 76 29.49 -14.70 11.59
C ILE A 76 29.84 -16.01 12.30
N SER A 77 30.19 -15.93 13.58
CA SER A 77 30.54 -17.11 14.39
C SER A 77 29.35 -18.05 14.60
N LEU A 78 28.12 -17.51 14.63
CA LEU A 78 26.88 -18.27 14.74
C LEU A 78 26.30 -18.73 13.38
N SER A 79 27.06 -18.62 12.29
CA SER A 79 26.61 -18.98 10.94
C SER A 79 26.17 -20.45 10.77
N PHE A 80 26.56 -21.35 11.68
CA PHE A 80 26.09 -22.75 11.69
C PHE A 80 24.58 -22.90 11.96
N LEU A 81 23.90 -21.88 12.50
CA LEU A 81 22.47 -21.90 12.82
C LEU A 81 21.56 -21.50 11.63
N MET A 82 22.10 -21.59 10.40
CA MET A 82 21.53 -20.99 9.18
C MET A 82 20.09 -21.40 8.82
N HIS A 83 19.61 -22.56 9.29
CA HIS A 83 18.28 -23.07 8.94
C HIS A 83 17.11 -22.32 9.59
N TYR A 84 17.31 -21.69 10.76
CA TYR A 84 16.26 -20.97 11.50
C TYR A 84 16.20 -19.46 11.19
N PHE A 85 17.11 -18.93 10.37
CA PHE A 85 17.28 -17.48 10.25
C PHE A 85 16.23 -16.73 9.43
N ARG A 86 15.38 -17.38 8.63
CA ARG A 86 14.37 -16.62 7.87
C ARG A 86 13.41 -15.88 8.81
N VAL A 87 12.88 -16.58 9.82
CA VAL A 87 11.98 -15.98 10.82
C VAL A 87 12.73 -14.98 11.69
N LEU A 88 13.94 -15.33 12.14
CA LEU A 88 14.76 -14.43 12.97
C LEU A 88 15.06 -13.12 12.24
N PHE A 89 15.44 -13.19 10.96
CA PHE A 89 15.73 -12.03 10.12
C PHE A 89 14.52 -11.10 10.02
N LEU A 90 13.33 -11.64 9.74
CA LEU A 90 12.08 -10.87 9.65
C LEU A 90 11.70 -10.20 10.99
N VAL A 91 11.89 -10.91 12.11
CA VAL A 91 11.57 -10.39 13.44
C VAL A 91 12.56 -9.32 13.88
N LEU A 92 13.87 -9.55 13.69
CA LEU A 92 14.91 -8.56 14.03
C LEU A 92 14.76 -7.29 13.19
N ASP A 93 14.46 -7.43 11.90
CA ASP A 93 14.19 -6.31 11.02
C ASP A 93 12.92 -5.55 11.44
N ALA A 94 11.88 -6.26 11.90
CA ALA A 94 10.69 -5.62 12.49
C ALA A 94 11.02 -4.81 13.76
N VAL A 95 11.91 -5.32 14.62
CA VAL A 95 12.38 -4.60 15.82
C VAL A 95 13.18 -3.36 15.41
N GLY A 96 14.11 -3.49 14.47
CA GLY A 96 14.90 -2.38 13.92
C GLY A 96 14.02 -1.29 13.35
N LEU A 97 13.11 -1.65 12.44
CA LEU A 97 12.14 -0.75 11.82
C LEU A 97 11.31 0.01 12.86
N ALA A 98 10.70 -0.69 13.82
CA ALA A 98 9.85 -0.05 14.83
C ALA A 98 10.66 0.92 15.69
N THR A 99 11.85 0.52 16.12
CA THR A 99 12.73 1.33 16.97
C THR A 99 13.22 2.58 16.25
N PHE A 100 13.70 2.44 15.02
CA PHE A 100 14.17 3.57 14.22
C PHE A 100 13.06 4.49 13.76
N SER A 101 11.85 3.98 13.54
CA SER A 101 10.68 4.82 13.26
C SER A 101 10.34 5.72 14.47
N VAL A 102 10.39 5.17 15.69
CA VAL A 102 10.16 5.96 16.91
C VAL A 102 11.28 7.00 17.09
N LEU A 103 12.54 6.61 16.93
CA LEU A 103 13.68 7.53 17.06
C LEU A 103 13.67 8.64 16.01
N GLY A 104 13.39 8.30 14.75
CA GLY A 104 13.28 9.27 13.66
C GLY A 104 12.15 10.27 13.88
N THR A 105 11.00 9.80 14.40
CA THR A 105 9.88 10.68 14.79
C THR A 105 10.32 11.64 15.89
N ARG A 106 10.90 11.12 16.97
CA ARG A 106 11.29 11.92 18.12
C ARG A 106 12.33 12.97 17.76
N ILE A 107 13.38 12.61 17.04
CA ILE A 107 14.46 13.54 16.67
C ILE A 107 13.92 14.67 15.80
N ALA A 108 13.04 14.38 14.85
CA ALA A 108 12.42 15.43 14.04
C ALA A 108 11.55 16.39 14.88
N LEU A 109 10.85 15.87 15.91
CA LEU A 109 10.07 16.70 16.83
C LEU A 109 10.97 17.53 17.76
N GLU A 110 12.08 16.98 18.23
CA GLU A 110 13.08 17.71 19.04
C GLU A 110 13.74 18.85 18.25
N LEU A 111 13.92 18.68 16.93
CA LEU A 111 14.35 19.73 16.01
C LEU A 111 13.26 20.78 15.70
N GLY A 112 12.07 20.65 16.29
CA GLY A 112 10.96 21.59 16.13
C GLY A 112 10.15 21.41 14.85
N HIS A 113 10.31 20.30 14.14
CA HIS A 113 9.54 20.06 12.91
C HIS A 113 8.13 19.52 13.19
N GLY A 114 7.21 19.79 12.25
CA GLY A 114 5.83 19.32 12.34
C GLY A 114 5.63 17.87 11.89
N PHE A 115 4.37 17.41 11.94
CA PHE A 115 3.94 16.04 11.65
C PHE A 115 4.47 15.47 10.33
N VAL A 116 4.44 16.27 9.25
CA VAL A 116 4.83 15.82 7.91
C VAL A 116 6.32 15.45 7.88
N ILE A 117 7.18 16.34 8.37
CA ILE A 117 8.63 16.10 8.40
C ILE A 117 8.97 14.99 9.40
N ALA A 118 8.28 14.93 10.54
CA ALA A 118 8.46 13.82 11.49
C ALA A 118 8.14 12.46 10.87
N THR A 119 7.08 12.39 10.05
CA THR A 119 6.71 11.17 9.32
C THR A 119 7.76 10.79 8.28
N VAL A 120 8.26 11.76 7.51
CA VAL A 120 9.33 11.51 6.53
C VAL A 120 10.61 11.05 7.23
N SER A 121 11.01 11.73 8.30
CA SER A 121 12.17 11.36 9.13
C SER A 121 12.04 9.93 9.67
N SER A 122 10.87 9.58 10.21
CA SER A 122 10.54 8.24 10.71
C SER A 122 10.71 7.16 9.62
N VAL A 123 10.09 7.38 8.45
CA VAL A 123 10.18 6.46 7.31
C VAL A 123 11.64 6.32 6.86
N VAL A 124 12.34 7.44 6.62
CA VAL A 124 13.72 7.41 6.14
C VAL A 124 14.63 6.68 7.12
N THR A 125 14.53 6.98 8.42
CA THR A 125 15.37 6.34 9.44
C THR A 125 15.13 4.84 9.51
N GLY A 126 13.86 4.40 9.47
CA GLY A 126 13.49 2.99 9.58
C GLY A 126 13.78 2.18 8.32
N VAL A 127 13.75 2.80 7.14
CA VAL A 127 13.82 2.11 5.85
C VAL A 127 15.20 2.17 5.20
N ALA A 128 15.92 3.29 5.35
CA ALA A 128 17.18 3.50 4.64
C ALA A 128 18.25 2.46 4.99
N GLY A 129 18.31 2.01 6.26
CA GLY A 129 19.22 0.93 6.68
C GLY A 129 18.98 -0.36 5.89
N GLY A 130 17.74 -0.86 5.89
CA GLY A 130 17.36 -2.05 5.13
C GLY A 130 17.58 -1.92 3.63
N ILE A 131 17.37 -0.74 3.04
CA ILE A 131 17.70 -0.48 1.63
C ILE A 131 19.21 -0.62 1.40
N LEU A 132 20.05 0.00 2.24
CA LEU A 132 21.52 -0.10 2.12
C LEU A 132 21.97 -1.56 2.22
N ARG A 133 21.44 -2.33 3.19
CA ARG A 133 21.70 -3.77 3.33
C ARG A 133 21.44 -4.53 2.04
N ASP A 134 20.23 -4.34 1.50
CA ASP A 134 19.74 -5.14 0.39
C ASP A 134 20.48 -4.78 -0.91
N LEU A 135 20.76 -3.48 -1.14
CA LEU A 135 21.58 -3.01 -2.27
C LEU A 135 23.01 -3.54 -2.20
N MET A 136 23.66 -3.49 -1.03
CA MET A 136 25.02 -4.02 -0.86
C MET A 136 25.08 -5.54 -0.97
N SER A 137 23.95 -6.22 -0.72
CA SER A 137 23.81 -7.67 -0.86
C SER A 137 23.34 -8.09 -2.25
N ASP A 138 23.26 -7.19 -3.25
CA ASP A 138 22.73 -7.45 -4.59
C ASP A 138 21.33 -8.10 -4.57
N ARG A 139 20.43 -7.55 -3.75
CA ARG A 139 19.03 -7.98 -3.63
C ARG A 139 18.08 -6.82 -3.83
N MET A 140 16.89 -7.13 -4.32
CA MET A 140 15.79 -6.18 -4.34
C MET A 140 15.41 -5.80 -2.89
N PRO A 141 15.42 -4.51 -2.52
CA PRO A 141 15.08 -4.10 -1.17
C PRO A 141 13.69 -4.56 -0.75
N LEU A 142 13.56 -5.09 0.46
CA LEU A 142 12.28 -5.60 1.00
C LEU A 142 11.17 -4.55 0.98
N VAL A 143 11.56 -3.29 1.16
CA VAL A 143 10.66 -2.13 1.13
C VAL A 143 9.94 -1.99 -0.22
N PHE A 144 10.56 -2.43 -1.31
CA PHE A 144 9.98 -2.41 -2.65
C PHE A 144 9.30 -3.73 -3.03
N ALA A 145 9.44 -4.77 -2.21
CA ALA A 145 8.96 -6.13 -2.47
C ALA A 145 7.62 -6.42 -1.78
N ASN A 146 6.63 -5.54 -1.94
CA ASN A 146 5.27 -5.62 -1.37
C ASN A 146 5.12 -5.45 0.15
N GLU A 147 6.15 -5.11 0.90
CA GLU A 147 6.04 -5.11 2.36
C GLU A 147 5.56 -3.75 2.92
N LEU A 148 4.77 -3.80 4.00
CA LEU A 148 4.17 -2.63 4.67
C LEU A 148 5.16 -1.75 5.47
N TYR A 149 6.41 -1.61 5.04
CA TYR A 149 7.46 -0.87 5.78
C TYR A 149 7.08 0.60 6.02
N ALA A 150 6.87 1.36 4.94
CA ALA A 150 6.60 2.79 5.04
C ALA A 150 5.29 3.06 5.80
N SER A 151 4.26 2.26 5.57
CA SER A 151 2.99 2.37 6.31
C SER A 151 3.13 2.13 7.80
N ILE A 152 4.05 1.25 8.23
CA ILE A 152 4.29 1.00 9.65
C ILE A 152 5.01 2.19 10.28
N SER A 153 6.01 2.78 9.61
CA SER A 153 6.64 4.01 10.10
C SER A 153 5.67 5.18 10.21
N VAL A 154 4.73 5.31 9.26
CA VAL A 154 3.63 6.29 9.35
C VAL A 154 2.73 5.99 10.55
N LEU A 155 2.32 4.73 10.73
CA LEU A 155 1.49 4.32 11.88
C LEU A 155 2.17 4.63 13.21
N VAL A 156 3.46 4.35 13.33
CA VAL A 156 4.28 4.68 14.51
C VAL A 156 4.27 6.18 14.76
N THR A 157 4.46 7.00 13.72
CA THR A 157 4.49 8.46 13.84
C THR A 157 3.14 9.03 14.29
N VAL A 158 2.04 8.56 13.68
CA VAL A 158 0.67 8.94 14.05
C VAL A 158 0.38 8.57 15.48
N THR A 159 0.75 7.36 15.89
CA THR A 159 0.56 6.86 17.26
C THR A 159 1.37 7.70 18.25
N TYR A 160 2.64 7.96 17.96
CA TYR A 160 3.54 8.75 18.80
C TYR A 160 2.99 10.17 19.03
N MET A 161 2.66 10.88 17.95
CA MET A 161 2.17 12.26 18.04
C MET A 161 0.77 12.33 18.64
N GLY A 162 -0.11 11.37 18.33
CA GLY A 162 -1.45 11.31 18.91
C GLY A 162 -1.42 11.13 20.43
N LEU A 163 -0.59 10.22 20.94
CA LEU A 163 -0.43 10.01 22.38
C LEU A 163 0.22 11.22 23.08
N LEU A 164 1.14 11.91 22.41
CA LEU A 164 1.76 13.13 22.93
C LEU A 164 0.73 14.26 23.08
N GLN A 165 -0.22 14.39 22.15
CA GLN A 165 -1.30 15.39 22.22
C GLN A 165 -2.29 15.13 23.36
N VAL A 166 -2.48 13.87 23.75
CA VAL A 166 -3.34 13.49 24.89
C VAL A 166 -2.66 13.79 26.25
N GLY A 167 -1.39 14.22 26.24
CA GLY A 167 -0.64 14.54 27.45
C GLY A 167 -0.04 13.33 28.15
N VAL A 168 0.09 12.19 27.44
CA VAL A 168 0.78 11.01 27.96
C VAL A 168 2.27 11.32 28.09
N THR A 169 2.89 10.89 29.19
CA THR A 169 4.34 11.07 29.39
C THR A 169 5.13 10.34 28.31
N GLU A 170 6.21 10.97 27.82
CA GLU A 170 7.01 10.49 26.69
C GLU A 170 7.47 9.01 26.81
N HIS A 171 7.81 8.55 28.01
CA HIS A 171 8.20 7.16 28.25
C HIS A 171 7.14 6.15 27.78
N TRP A 172 5.88 6.38 28.14
CA TRP A 172 4.76 5.52 27.74
C TRP A 172 4.42 5.68 26.25
N VAL A 173 4.59 6.88 25.69
CA VAL A 173 4.42 7.15 24.26
C VAL A 173 5.38 6.30 23.43
N VAL A 174 6.68 6.31 23.79
CA VAL A 174 7.73 5.53 23.13
C VAL A 174 7.41 4.04 23.16
N ILE A 175 7.04 3.50 24.34
CA ILE A 175 6.74 2.08 24.51
C ILE A 175 5.50 1.68 23.69
N ALA A 176 4.42 2.47 23.77
CA ALA A 176 3.19 2.19 23.03
C ALA A 176 3.41 2.23 21.51
N ALA A 177 4.12 3.24 21.01
CA ALA A 177 4.43 3.37 19.59
C ALA A 177 5.31 2.21 19.10
N LEU A 178 6.27 1.77 19.90
CA LEU A 178 7.14 0.63 19.59
C LEU A 178 6.36 -0.68 19.55
N VAL A 179 5.52 -0.95 20.55
CA VAL A 179 4.69 -2.18 20.62
C VAL A 179 3.69 -2.22 19.46
N ILE A 180 3.05 -1.08 19.14
CA ILE A 180 2.11 -0.98 18.03
C ILE A 180 2.83 -1.17 16.69
N GLY A 181 3.97 -0.51 16.48
CA GLY A 181 4.76 -0.65 15.25
C GLY A 181 5.27 -2.07 15.04
N PHE A 182 5.90 -2.65 16.06
CA PHE A 182 6.40 -4.03 16.02
C PHE A 182 5.26 -5.05 15.84
N GLY A 183 4.18 -4.91 16.61
CA GLY A 183 3.01 -5.79 16.52
C GLY A 183 2.35 -5.72 15.14
N ALA A 184 2.18 -4.52 14.57
CA ALA A 184 1.67 -4.34 13.22
C ALA A 184 2.57 -5.00 12.17
N ARG A 185 3.90 -4.93 12.33
CA ARG A 185 4.85 -5.60 11.44
C ARG A 185 4.75 -7.12 11.55
N CYS A 186 4.72 -7.66 12.76
CA CYS A 186 4.56 -9.11 12.98
C CYS A 186 3.23 -9.63 12.41
N LEU A 187 2.14 -8.87 12.58
CA LEU A 187 0.84 -9.22 11.99
C LEU A 187 0.89 -9.18 10.46
N ALA A 188 1.54 -8.18 9.86
CA ALA A 188 1.71 -8.11 8.41
C ALA A 188 2.46 -9.32 7.86
N ILE A 189 3.54 -9.73 8.53
CA ILE A 189 4.34 -10.91 8.18
C ILE A 189 3.52 -12.20 8.35
N TYR A 190 2.74 -12.33 9.43
CA TYR A 190 1.93 -13.52 9.70
C TYR A 190 0.79 -13.70 8.69
N TYR A 191 0.15 -12.61 8.28
CA TYR A 191 -0.98 -12.63 7.34
C TYR A 191 -0.56 -12.46 5.86
N ASP A 192 0.75 -12.43 5.57
CA ASP A 192 1.32 -12.23 4.23
C ASP A 192 0.67 -11.02 3.48
N LYS A 193 0.40 -9.95 4.24
CA LYS A 193 -0.31 -8.77 3.72
C LYS A 193 0.68 -7.83 3.04
N GLY A 194 0.64 -7.80 1.72
CA GLY A 194 1.41 -6.87 0.91
C GLY A 194 0.63 -5.72 0.28
N LEU A 195 1.35 -4.69 -0.16
CA LEU A 195 0.82 -3.63 -1.03
C LEU A 195 0.66 -4.16 -2.47
N PRO A 196 -0.24 -3.58 -3.29
CA PRO A 196 -0.38 -4.00 -4.68
C PRO A 196 0.90 -3.68 -5.48
N VAL A 197 1.49 -4.70 -6.12
CA VAL A 197 2.61 -4.52 -7.05
C VAL A 197 2.13 -3.75 -8.27
N PHE A 198 2.86 -2.70 -8.65
CA PHE A 198 2.65 -2.08 -9.96
C PHE A 198 3.38 -2.90 -11.03
N GLU A 199 2.69 -3.87 -11.63
CA GLU A 199 3.21 -4.63 -12.76
C GLU A 199 2.90 -3.89 -14.07
N TYR A 200 3.94 -3.38 -14.73
CA TYR A 200 3.80 -2.88 -16.10
C TYR A 200 3.77 -4.10 -17.03
N LEU A 201 2.61 -4.40 -17.63
CA LEU A 201 2.53 -5.37 -18.73
C LEU A 201 3.37 -4.86 -19.91
N GLY A 202 4.63 -5.27 -19.95
CA GLY A 202 5.51 -5.07 -21.09
C GLY A 202 4.95 -5.77 -22.33
N ARG A 203 5.19 -5.17 -23.50
CA ARG A 203 4.77 -5.65 -24.83
C ARG A 203 5.27 -7.08 -25.18
N ASP A 204 6.18 -7.64 -24.37
CA ASP A 204 6.84 -8.93 -24.57
C ASP A 204 6.47 -10.02 -23.53
N GLN A 205 5.30 -9.93 -22.88
CA GLN A 205 4.74 -11.12 -22.24
C GLN A 205 4.24 -12.09 -23.32
N PRO A 206 4.63 -13.38 -23.33
CA PRO A 206 4.06 -14.35 -24.26
C PRO A 206 2.57 -14.46 -23.98
N ILE A 207 1.76 -13.82 -24.84
CA ILE A 207 0.30 -13.87 -24.74
C ILE A 207 -0.08 -15.35 -24.76
N ASP A 208 -0.69 -15.78 -23.66
CA ASP A 208 -1.15 -17.15 -23.46
C ASP A 208 -1.90 -17.64 -24.72
N PRO A 209 -1.44 -18.69 -25.43
CA PRO A 209 -1.90 -19.01 -26.79
C PRO A 209 -3.41 -19.24 -26.88
N ARG A 210 -4.05 -19.65 -25.77
CA ARG A 210 -5.50 -19.79 -25.65
C ARG A 210 -6.23 -18.46 -25.76
N VAL A 211 -5.70 -17.40 -25.16
CA VAL A 211 -6.24 -16.03 -25.21
C VAL A 211 -6.03 -15.41 -26.59
N ARG A 212 -4.91 -15.73 -27.25
CA ARG A 212 -4.65 -15.30 -28.63
C ARG A 212 -5.64 -15.93 -29.63
N LEU A 213 -5.98 -17.21 -29.43
CA LEU A 213 -6.92 -17.93 -30.28
C LEU A 213 -8.34 -17.39 -30.13
N SER A 214 -8.79 -17.15 -28.89
CA SER A 214 -10.11 -16.54 -28.64
C SER A 214 -10.21 -15.14 -29.24
N TYR A 215 -9.17 -14.32 -29.12
CA TYR A 215 -9.11 -13.00 -29.77
C TYR A 215 -9.18 -13.09 -31.30
N HIS A 216 -8.44 -14.03 -31.92
CA HIS A 216 -8.48 -14.24 -33.36
C HIS A 216 -9.85 -14.76 -33.85
N LEU A 217 -10.47 -15.67 -33.11
CA LEU A 217 -11.80 -16.22 -33.42
C LEU A 217 -12.88 -15.14 -33.28
N LEU A 218 -12.85 -14.36 -32.19
CA LEU A 218 -13.73 -13.22 -31.98
C LEU A 218 -13.57 -12.19 -33.10
N ARG A 219 -12.33 -11.86 -33.47
CA ARG A 219 -12.04 -10.88 -34.54
C ARG A 219 -12.46 -11.39 -35.92
N ARG A 220 -12.29 -12.68 -36.22
CA ARG A 220 -12.80 -13.31 -37.45
C ARG A 220 -14.33 -13.31 -37.47
N GLY A 221 -14.97 -13.69 -36.36
CA GLY A 221 -16.42 -13.63 -36.20
C GLY A 221 -16.98 -12.23 -36.42
N TRP A 222 -16.33 -11.22 -35.84
CA TRP A 222 -16.72 -9.81 -35.99
C TRP A 222 -16.60 -9.29 -37.43
N ARG A 223 -15.52 -9.66 -38.16
CA ARG A 223 -15.37 -9.27 -39.57
C ARG A 223 -16.41 -9.96 -40.46
N SER A 224 -16.71 -11.23 -40.19
CA SER A 224 -17.76 -11.97 -40.91
C SER A 224 -19.15 -11.39 -40.63
N ALA A 225 -19.44 -11.02 -39.39
CA ALA A 225 -20.69 -10.35 -39.02
C ALA A 225 -20.83 -8.96 -39.67
N ARG A 226 -19.74 -8.19 -39.72
CA ARG A 226 -19.73 -6.86 -40.36
C ARG A 226 -19.92 -6.94 -41.87
N ARG A 227 -19.43 -7.99 -42.54
CA ARG A 227 -19.71 -8.23 -43.96
C ARG A 227 -21.18 -8.58 -44.21
N ARG A 228 -21.83 -9.37 -43.34
CA ARG A 228 -23.27 -9.68 -43.45
C ARG A 228 -24.16 -8.44 -43.29
N SER A 229 -23.82 -7.56 -42.34
CA SER A 229 -24.57 -6.30 -42.14
C SER A 229 -24.57 -5.37 -43.37
N GLY A 230 -23.51 -5.39 -44.19
CA GLY A 230 -23.45 -4.62 -45.45
C GLY A 230 -24.38 -5.15 -46.55
N TYR A 231 -24.56 -6.48 -46.65
CA TYR A 231 -25.51 -7.07 -47.60
C TYR A 231 -26.96 -6.79 -47.21
N ASP A 232 -27.28 -6.83 -45.91
CA ASP A 232 -28.62 -6.53 -45.42
C ASP A 232 -28.97 -5.05 -45.66
N ALA A 233 -28.04 -4.11 -45.39
CA ALA A 233 -28.25 -2.69 -45.67
C ALA A 233 -28.51 -2.40 -47.17
N ALA A 234 -27.76 -3.06 -48.06
CA ALA A 234 -27.99 -2.95 -49.51
C ALA A 234 -29.34 -3.55 -49.94
N ARG A 235 -29.74 -4.67 -49.33
CA ARG A 235 -31.03 -5.33 -49.59
C ARG A 235 -32.21 -4.47 -49.13
N TYR A 236 -32.13 -3.87 -47.94
CA TYR A 236 -33.14 -2.93 -47.46
C TYR A 236 -33.20 -1.65 -48.30
N ALA A 237 -32.05 -1.13 -48.76
CA ALA A 237 -32.02 0.04 -49.64
C ALA A 237 -32.69 -0.22 -51.00
N LEU A 238 -32.51 -1.40 -51.60
CA LEU A 238 -33.18 -1.78 -52.85
C LEU A 238 -34.70 -1.97 -52.67
N LEU A 239 -35.12 -2.60 -51.57
CA LEU A 239 -36.55 -2.71 -51.22
C LEU A 239 -37.19 -1.34 -51.02
N ASN A 240 -36.51 -0.43 -50.32
CA ASN A 240 -37.03 0.93 -50.07
C ASN A 240 -37.08 1.79 -51.34
N ARG A 241 -36.17 1.54 -52.30
CA ARG A 241 -36.18 2.21 -53.62
C ARG A 241 -37.34 1.76 -54.50
N GLN A 242 -37.82 0.52 -54.34
CA GLN A 242 -39.03 0.04 -55.00
C GLN A 242 -40.31 0.50 -54.26
N ALA A 243 -40.30 0.55 -52.93
CA ALA A 243 -41.45 1.02 -52.12
C ALA A 243 -41.68 2.55 -52.23
N GLY A 244 -40.63 3.34 -52.46
CA GLY A 244 -40.71 4.81 -52.58
C GLY A 244 -41.37 5.35 -53.85
N ARG A 245 -41.81 4.51 -54.80
CA ARG A 245 -42.50 4.96 -56.03
C ARG A 245 -44.02 5.16 -55.86
N HIS A 246 -44.62 4.82 -54.71
CA HIS A 246 -46.07 4.81 -54.55
C HIS A 246 -46.64 5.53 -53.30
N HIS A 247 -45.96 6.55 -52.77
CA HIS A 247 -46.52 7.35 -51.66
C HIS A 247 -46.83 8.80 -52.07
N ARG A 248 -48.13 9.01 -52.38
CA ARG A 248 -48.81 10.31 -52.41
C ARG A 248 -48.54 11.05 -51.09
N LYS A 249 -48.10 12.31 -51.14
CA LYS A 249 -48.07 13.19 -49.96
C LYS A 249 -49.50 13.37 -49.41
N PRO A 250 -49.75 13.18 -48.10
CA PRO A 250 -51.01 13.57 -47.47
C PRO A 250 -51.13 15.09 -47.42
N LYS A 251 -52.38 15.59 -47.53
CA LYS A 251 -52.72 17.03 -47.59
C LYS A 251 -52.62 17.68 -46.21
N ASN A 252 -52.42 19.00 -46.23
CA ASN A 252 -52.09 19.92 -45.13
C ASN A 252 -52.97 19.89 -43.85
N GLY A 253 -54.03 19.07 -43.78
CA GLY A 253 -54.90 18.96 -42.61
C GLY A 253 -54.40 18.02 -41.51
N ASP A 254 -53.59 17.01 -41.86
CA ASP A 254 -53.15 15.96 -40.93
C ASP A 254 -51.98 16.42 -40.02
N ILE A 255 -51.30 17.50 -40.38
CA ILE A 255 -50.18 18.05 -39.62
C ILE A 255 -50.67 18.74 -38.34
N GLN A 256 -51.85 19.36 -38.38
CA GLN A 256 -52.39 20.12 -37.26
C GLN A 256 -52.84 19.21 -36.09
N TRP A 257 -53.44 18.05 -36.40
CA TRP A 257 -53.80 17.06 -35.38
C TRP A 257 -52.58 16.52 -34.61
N SER A 258 -51.44 16.35 -35.29
CA SER A 258 -50.20 15.84 -34.65
C SER A 258 -49.56 16.83 -33.65
N LEU A 259 -49.67 18.14 -33.91
CA LEU A 259 -49.14 19.19 -33.04
C LEU A 259 -49.98 19.37 -31.78
N ASP A 260 -51.30 19.23 -31.87
CA ASP A 260 -52.22 19.37 -30.74
C ASP A 260 -52.08 18.22 -29.73
N VAL A 261 -51.86 16.99 -30.23
CA VAL A 261 -51.62 15.80 -29.38
C VAL A 261 -50.30 15.92 -28.60
N GLU A 262 -49.28 16.53 -29.18
CA GLU A 262 -47.97 16.67 -28.54
C GLU A 262 -47.92 17.81 -27.51
N LEU A 263 -48.74 18.86 -27.69
CA LEU A 263 -48.93 19.93 -26.70
C LEU A 263 -49.71 19.43 -25.46
N ASP A 264 -50.70 18.55 -25.63
CA ASP A 264 -51.46 18.00 -24.50
C ASP A 264 -50.62 17.02 -23.66
N ALA A 265 -49.73 16.24 -24.29
CA ALA A 265 -48.77 15.37 -23.61
C ALA A 265 -47.75 16.14 -22.77
N LYS A 266 -47.33 17.34 -23.20
CA LYS A 266 -46.42 18.22 -22.43
C LYS A 266 -47.10 18.88 -21.24
N LYS A 267 -48.40 19.21 -21.33
CA LYS A 267 -49.18 19.76 -20.21
C LYS A 267 -49.35 18.74 -19.07
N ARG A 268 -49.61 17.47 -19.40
CA ARG A 268 -49.76 16.38 -18.41
C ARG A 268 -48.47 16.07 -17.62
N ARG A 269 -47.29 16.28 -18.19
CA ARG A 269 -46.00 16.09 -17.49
C ARG A 269 -45.66 17.20 -16.48
N LYS A 270 -46.25 18.39 -16.59
CA LYS A 270 -46.01 19.52 -15.66
C LYS A 270 -46.81 19.44 -14.36
N HIS A 271 -47.95 18.74 -14.33
CA HIS A 271 -48.77 18.55 -13.12
C HIS A 271 -48.33 17.38 -12.22
N ALA A 272 -47.34 16.57 -12.63
CA ALA A 272 -46.89 15.41 -11.85
C ALA A 272 -45.68 15.68 -10.94
N ARG A 273 -45.29 16.96 -10.73
CA ARG A 273 -44.17 17.37 -9.87
C ARG A 273 -44.59 18.47 -8.89
N GLU A 274 -45.37 18.09 -7.89
CA GLU A 274 -45.51 18.85 -6.63
C GLU A 274 -45.31 17.87 -5.45
N PRO A 275 -44.50 18.22 -4.43
CA PRO A 275 -44.14 17.32 -3.34
C PRO A 275 -45.22 17.31 -2.23
N ARG A 276 -45.66 16.11 -1.82
CA ARG A 276 -46.45 15.92 -0.58
C ARG A 276 -45.53 15.45 0.55
N ASP A 277 -45.27 16.33 1.49
CA ASP A 277 -44.72 16.02 2.81
C ASP A 277 -45.73 15.22 3.66
N ARG A 278 -45.31 14.06 4.18
CA ARG A 278 -45.73 13.61 5.53
C ARG A 278 -44.86 12.47 6.10
N VAL A 279 -44.11 12.85 7.13
CA VAL A 279 -43.55 12.12 8.28
C VAL A 279 -44.08 10.69 8.52
N GLN A 280 -43.17 9.72 8.73
CA GLN A 280 -43.36 8.70 9.78
C GLN A 280 -42.05 8.08 10.30
N VAL A 281 -41.85 8.30 11.59
CA VAL A 281 -40.79 7.79 12.48
C VAL A 281 -41.00 6.29 12.71
N TRP A 282 -39.95 5.48 12.66
CA TRP A 282 -39.99 4.04 12.95
C TRP A 282 -39.40 3.75 14.35
N PRO A 283 -40.12 3.14 15.31
CA PRO A 283 -39.55 2.74 16.59
C PRO A 283 -38.97 1.31 16.54
N PRO A 284 -38.09 0.93 17.49
CA PRO A 284 -37.39 -0.35 17.49
C PRO A 284 -38.33 -1.50 17.92
N LYS A 285 -38.24 -2.65 17.24
CA LYS A 285 -39.00 -3.86 17.58
C LYS A 285 -38.43 -4.52 18.84
N LYS A 286 -39.25 -4.62 19.90
CA LYS A 286 -39.05 -5.56 21.03
C LYS A 286 -39.99 -6.76 20.91
N ALA A 287 -39.40 -7.91 21.26
CA ALA A 287 -39.99 -9.11 21.87
C ALA A 287 -40.95 -10.02 21.07
N ARG A 288 -40.54 -11.29 20.94
CA ARG A 288 -41.46 -12.40 21.22
C ARG A 288 -40.72 -13.54 21.91
N LYS A 289 -40.97 -13.67 23.22
CA LYS A 289 -40.76 -14.88 24.02
C LYS A 289 -41.69 -15.99 23.50
N LYS A 290 -41.20 -17.22 23.43
CA LYS A 290 -41.99 -18.45 23.57
C LYS A 290 -41.18 -19.47 24.35
N ALA A 291 -41.78 -19.97 25.42
CA ALA A 291 -41.48 -21.17 26.22
C ALA A 291 -42.84 -21.61 26.81
N PRO A 292 -43.02 -22.81 27.40
CA PRO A 292 -42.33 -24.11 27.30
C PRO A 292 -43.35 -25.29 27.09
N SER A 293 -43.00 -26.52 27.49
CA SER A 293 -43.69 -27.85 27.45
C SER A 293 -43.37 -28.69 26.21
N GLY A 294 -43.02 -29.97 26.28
CA GLY A 294 -42.92 -30.99 27.32
C GLY A 294 -42.69 -32.35 26.61
N GLU A 295 -42.15 -33.33 27.35
CA GLU A 295 -41.70 -34.68 26.95
C GLU A 295 -40.24 -34.85 26.49
#